data_AF-A0A016CK09-F1
#
_entry.id   AF-A0A016CK09-F1
#
_cell.length_a   1.000
_cell.length_b   1.000
_cell.length_c   1.000
_cell.angle_alpha   90.00
_cell.angle_beta   90.00
_cell.angle_gamma   90.00
#
_symmetry.space_group_name_H-M   'P 1'
#
loop_
_entity.id
_entity.type
_entity.pdbx_description
1 polymer ?
#
loop_
_entity_poly.entity_id
_entity_poly.type
_entity_poly.pdbx_seq_one_letter_code
_entity_poly.pdbx_strand_id
1 'polypeptide(L)'
;MKRLGLTLVAALCLVATTFAAGNQPTVAKWEGNINVNKLGKYLNLSSVQAEEVANICNYFDEQMGRATTAKKNKDTMVRNAVYGNLKLMKKTLTDAQYTKYTTILNMTLKNKGIEVK
;
A
#
# COMPACT_ATOMS: atom_id res chain seq x y z
N MET A 1 -66.75 -28.36 -3.44
CA MET A 1 -66.05 -28.90 -4.63
C MET A 1 -65.69 -27.74 -5.56
N LYS A 2 -64.53 -27.87 -6.22
CA LYS A 2 -63.92 -27.00 -7.24
C LYS A 2 -62.99 -25.92 -6.64
N ARG A 3 -61.75 -25.73 -7.08
CA ARG A 3 -60.81 -26.44 -7.98
C ARG A 3 -59.42 -25.89 -7.63
N LEU A 4 -58.42 -26.76 -7.67
CA LEU A 4 -57.00 -26.44 -7.56
C LEU A 4 -56.59 -25.37 -8.59
N GLY A 5 -55.86 -24.35 -8.13
CA GLY A 5 -55.24 -23.32 -8.97
C GLY A 5 -53.85 -22.99 -8.44
N LEU A 6 -52.93 -23.94 -8.62
CA LEU A 6 -51.51 -23.79 -8.36
C LEU A 6 -50.90 -22.91 -9.47
N THR A 7 -50.41 -21.72 -9.14
CA THR A 7 -49.42 -21.03 -9.97
C THR A 7 -48.56 -20.14 -9.09
N LEU A 8 -47.47 -20.71 -8.59
CA LEU A 8 -46.39 -19.99 -7.93
C LEU A 8 -45.53 -19.36 -9.01
N VAL A 9 -45.72 -18.07 -9.31
CA VAL A 9 -44.77 -17.32 -10.13
C VAL A 9 -43.72 -16.73 -9.20
N ALA A 10 -42.67 -17.51 -8.93
CA ALA A 10 -41.44 -16.97 -8.38
C ALA A 10 -40.73 -16.24 -9.53
N ALA A 11 -41.03 -14.96 -9.71
CA ALA A 11 -40.20 -14.09 -10.54
C ALA A 11 -38.86 -13.94 -9.83
N LEU A 12 -37.83 -14.63 -10.35
CA LEU A 12 -36.44 -14.41 -10.00
C LEU A 12 -36.07 -12.97 -10.35
N CYS A 13 -36.30 -12.03 -9.44
CA CYS A 13 -35.58 -10.77 -9.44
C CYS A 13 -34.15 -11.04 -8.95
N LEU A 14 -33.35 -11.74 -9.77
CA LEU A 14 -31.91 -11.53 -9.72
C LEU A 14 -31.67 -10.18 -10.37
N VAL A 15 -31.91 -9.13 -9.59
CA VAL A 15 -31.34 -7.82 -9.88
C VAL A 15 -29.84 -8.07 -9.93
N ALA A 16 -29.28 -8.09 -11.13
CA ALA A 16 -27.83 -8.03 -11.27
C ALA A 16 -27.42 -6.79 -10.50
N THR A 17 -26.78 -6.98 -9.34
CA THR A 17 -26.11 -5.89 -8.67
C THR A 17 -25.09 -5.41 -9.69
N THR A 18 -25.40 -4.27 -10.30
CA THR A 18 -24.43 -3.54 -11.08
C THR A 18 -23.29 -3.29 -10.11
N PHE A 19 -22.17 -4.00 -10.29
CA PHE A 19 -20.93 -3.53 -9.73
C PHE A 19 -20.72 -2.18 -10.40
N ALA A 20 -21.00 -1.12 -9.65
CA ALA A 20 -20.59 0.21 -10.01
C ALA A 20 -19.07 0.16 -10.13
N ALA A 21 -18.58 -0.01 -11.36
CA ALA A 21 -17.23 0.34 -11.77
C ALA A 21 -17.11 1.86 -11.62
N GLY A 22 -17.04 2.34 -10.38
CA GLY A 22 -17.20 3.75 -10.03
C GLY A 22 -16.25 4.22 -8.94
N ASN A 23 -15.75 3.33 -8.09
CA ASN A 23 -14.69 3.67 -7.16
C ASN A 23 -13.55 2.67 -7.37
N GLN A 24 -12.61 2.99 -8.28
CA GLN A 24 -11.24 2.51 -8.09
C GLN A 24 -10.90 2.74 -6.62
N PRO A 25 -10.30 1.79 -5.89
CA PRO A 25 -9.75 2.12 -4.59
C PRO A 25 -8.78 3.26 -4.87
N THR A 26 -9.15 4.47 -4.45
CA THR A 26 -8.23 5.58 -4.40
C THR A 26 -7.21 5.13 -3.38
N VAL A 27 -6.18 4.42 -3.83
CA VAL A 27 -5.02 4.07 -3.01
C VAL A 27 -4.67 5.36 -2.30
N ALA A 28 -4.74 5.34 -0.97
CA ALA A 28 -4.72 6.56 -0.19
C ALA A 28 -3.52 7.40 -0.63
N LYS A 29 -3.74 8.69 -0.84
CA LYS A 29 -2.68 9.63 -1.23
C LYS A 29 -1.51 9.47 -0.24
N TRP A 30 -0.30 9.30 -0.76
CA TRP A 30 0.87 9.20 0.11
C TRP A 30 1.13 10.55 0.78
N GLU A 31 0.77 10.65 2.06
CA GLU A 31 1.25 11.71 2.95
C GLU A 31 2.53 11.22 3.60
N GLY A 32 3.63 11.45 2.88
CA GLY A 32 5.00 11.11 3.29
C GLY A 32 5.46 12.01 4.41
N ASN A 33 5.44 11.47 5.63
CA ASN A 33 6.06 12.05 6.81
C ASN A 33 6.71 10.92 7.59
N ILE A 34 7.70 10.24 6.97
CA ILE A 34 8.50 9.26 7.70
C ILE A 34 9.31 10.03 8.74
N ASN A 35 9.00 9.79 10.01
CA ASN A 35 9.78 10.37 11.10
C ASN A 35 11.13 9.62 11.21
N VAL A 36 12.12 10.07 10.44
CA VAL A 36 13.45 9.45 10.35
C VAL A 36 14.16 9.40 11.71
N ASN A 37 13.88 10.34 12.61
CA ASN A 37 14.42 10.32 13.97
C ASN A 37 13.86 9.15 14.80
N LYS A 38 12.55 8.92 14.75
CA LYS A 38 11.92 7.77 15.42
C LYS A 38 12.33 6.44 14.77
N LEU A 39 12.40 6.42 13.44
CA LEU A 39 12.88 5.27 12.68
C LEU A 39 14.32 4.90 13.08
N GLY A 40 15.20 5.91 13.14
CA GLY A 40 16.60 5.73 13.52
C GLY A 40 16.76 5.16 14.93
N LYS A 41 15.98 5.67 15.89
CA LYS A 41 15.94 5.13 17.26
C LYS A 41 15.43 3.69 17.31
N TYR A 42 14.34 3.39 16.58
CA TYR A 42 13.77 2.04 16.54
C TYR A 42 14.71 1.00 15.94
N LEU A 43 15.46 1.39 14.90
CA LEU A 43 16.44 0.53 14.25
C LEU A 43 17.82 0.54 14.93
N ASN A 44 18.02 1.39 15.94
CA ASN A 44 19.33 1.59 16.58
C ASN A 44 20.43 1.85 15.53
N LEU A 45 20.23 2.87 14.70
CA LEU A 45 21.16 3.22 13.62
C LEU A 45 22.43 3.86 14.17
N SER A 46 23.58 3.54 13.56
CA SER A 46 24.77 4.37 13.70
C SER A 46 24.55 5.74 13.03
N SER A 47 25.41 6.72 13.31
CA SER A 47 25.33 8.04 12.67
C SER A 47 25.39 7.96 11.13
N VAL A 48 26.30 7.14 10.61
CA VAL A 48 26.46 6.90 9.16
C VAL A 48 25.21 6.27 8.57
N GLN A 49 24.63 5.27 9.25
CA GLN A 49 23.38 4.65 8.79
C GLN A 49 22.22 5.63 8.86
N ALA A 50 22.15 6.49 9.89
CA ALA A 50 21.06 7.43 10.07
C ALA A 50 21.00 8.47 8.94
N GLU A 51 22.16 8.99 8.52
CA GLU A 51 22.25 9.91 7.37
C GLU A 51 21.76 9.25 6.09
N GLU A 52 22.26 8.05 5.77
CA GLU A 52 21.89 7.34 4.55
C GLU A 52 20.41 6.91 4.57
N VAL A 53 19.89 6.45 5.72
CA VAL A 53 18.46 6.13 5.88
C VAL A 53 17.60 7.37 5.67
N ALA A 54 18.03 8.54 6.15
CA ALA A 54 17.29 9.78 5.92
C ALA A 54 17.23 10.13 4.42
N ASN A 55 18.35 10.00 3.71
CA ASN A 55 18.40 10.20 2.26
C ASN A 55 17.48 9.24 1.50
N ILE A 56 17.51 7.95 1.86
CA ILE A 56 16.67 6.92 1.25
C ILE A 56 15.18 7.17 1.55
N CYS A 57 14.83 7.60 2.77
CA CYS A 57 13.46 7.93 3.14
C CYS A 57 12.93 9.13 2.35
N ASN A 58 13.73 10.20 2.20
CA ASN A 58 13.36 11.36 1.38
C ASN A 58 13.10 10.96 -0.08
N TYR A 59 14.02 10.18 -0.67
CA TYR A 59 13.84 9.67 -2.03
C TYR A 59 12.59 8.81 -2.16
N PHE A 60 12.33 7.92 -1.21
CA PHE A 60 11.14 7.08 -1.20
C PHE A 60 9.84 7.90 -1.09
N ASP A 61 9.83 8.92 -0.23
CA ASP A 61 8.68 9.82 -0.08
C ASP A 61 8.34 10.54 -1.39
N GLU A 62 9.35 11.01 -2.12
CA GLU A 62 9.17 11.62 -3.44
C GLU A 62 8.63 10.61 -4.47
N GLN A 63 9.20 9.41 -4.54
CA GLN A 63 8.76 8.38 -5.48
C GLN A 63 7.32 7.93 -5.20
N MET A 64 6.95 7.75 -3.93
CA MET A 64 5.59 7.40 -3.52
C MET A 64 4.60 8.53 -3.76
N GLY A 65 5.00 9.79 -3.53
CA GLY A 65 4.19 10.97 -3.87
C GLY A 65 3.85 11.03 -5.36
N ARG A 66 4.84 10.80 -6.23
CA ARG A 66 4.64 10.70 -7.68
C ARG A 66 3.79 9.49 -8.07
N ALA A 67 4.07 8.32 -7.50
CA ALA A 67 3.37 7.09 -7.83
C ALA A 67 1.89 7.13 -7.45
N THR A 68 1.56 7.59 -6.24
CA THR A 68 0.18 7.58 -5.73
C THR A 68 -0.73 8.61 -6.41
N THR A 69 -0.15 9.63 -7.06
CA THR A 69 -0.87 10.66 -7.83
C THR A 69 -0.90 10.40 -9.33
N ALA A 70 -0.23 9.35 -9.82
CA ALA A 70 -0.16 9.02 -11.24
C ALA A 70 -1.52 8.57 -11.80
N LYS A 71 -1.89 9.09 -12.98
CA LYS A 71 -3.12 8.71 -13.70
C LYS A 71 -3.04 7.37 -14.42
N LYS A 72 -1.82 6.93 -14.77
CA LYS A 72 -1.52 5.68 -15.48
C LYS A 72 -0.34 4.99 -14.78
N ASN A 73 -0.26 3.67 -14.87
CA ASN A 73 0.85 2.85 -14.34
C ASN A 73 1.10 2.97 -12.82
N LYS A 74 0.11 3.44 -12.06
CA LYS A 74 0.21 3.68 -10.60
C LYS A 74 0.76 2.47 -9.84
N ASP A 75 0.21 1.27 -10.07
CA ASP A 75 0.65 0.05 -9.37
C ASP A 75 2.11 -0.28 -9.65
N THR A 76 2.54 -0.16 -10.92
CA THR A 76 3.94 -0.37 -11.30
C THR A 76 4.86 0.68 -10.65
N MET A 77 4.44 1.95 -10.60
CA MET A 77 5.23 3.00 -9.96
C MET A 77 5.35 2.81 -8.45
N VAL A 78 4.25 2.41 -7.78
CA VAL A 78 4.25 2.08 -6.35
C VAL A 78 5.17 0.89 -6.09
N ARG A 79 5.06 -0.18 -6.87
CA ARG A 79 5.95 -1.35 -6.77
C ARG A 79 7.42 -0.96 -6.94
N ASN A 80 7.73 -0.14 -7.94
CA ASN A 80 9.09 0.32 -8.19
C ASN A 80 9.62 1.20 -7.04
N ALA A 81 8.80 2.09 -6.50
CA ALA A 81 9.16 2.92 -5.34
C ALA A 81 9.48 2.05 -4.12
N VAL A 82 8.61 1.08 -3.81
CA VAL A 82 8.79 0.17 -2.66
C VAL A 82 10.01 -0.72 -2.85
N TYR A 83 10.17 -1.39 -4.00
CA TYR A 83 11.31 -2.27 -4.24
C TYR A 83 12.64 -1.52 -4.36
N GLY A 84 12.62 -0.31 -4.94
CA GLY A 84 13.78 0.58 -4.95
C GLY A 84 14.22 0.94 -3.53
N ASN A 85 13.27 1.34 -2.68
CA ASN A 85 13.54 1.63 -1.27
C ASN A 85 14.08 0.40 -0.52
N LEU A 86 13.46 -0.77 -0.65
CA LEU A 86 13.93 -2.01 -0.03
C LEU A 86 15.36 -2.36 -0.45
N LYS A 87 15.68 -2.23 -1.75
CA LYS A 87 17.02 -2.50 -2.28
C LYS A 87 18.07 -1.57 -1.68
N LEU A 88 17.76 -0.28 -1.53
CA LEU A 88 18.68 0.69 -0.93
C LEU A 88 18.86 0.41 0.57
N MET A 89 17.75 0.21 1.30
CA MET A 89 17.79 -0.11 2.73
C MET A 89 18.58 -1.39 3.02
N LYS A 90 18.49 -2.42 2.17
CA LYS A 90 19.26 -3.66 2.33
C LYS A 90 20.78 -3.45 2.23
N LYS A 91 21.24 -2.43 1.50
CA LYS A 91 22.67 -2.09 1.41
C LYS A 91 23.17 -1.32 2.63
N THR A 92 22.29 -0.54 3.24
CA THR A 92 22.63 0.38 4.35
C THR A 92 22.48 -0.30 5.73
N LEU A 93 21.50 -1.19 5.87
CA LEU A 93 21.13 -1.80 7.15
C LEU A 93 21.77 -3.18 7.32
N THR A 94 22.04 -3.54 8.57
CA THR A 94 22.32 -4.94 8.94
C THR A 94 21.08 -5.82 8.71
N ASP A 95 21.24 -7.14 8.66
CA ASP A 95 20.11 -8.05 8.47
C ASP A 95 19.02 -7.91 9.54
N ALA A 96 19.41 -7.74 10.81
CA ALA A 96 18.47 -7.54 11.90
C ALA A 96 17.70 -6.21 11.78
N GLN A 97 18.38 -5.14 11.38
CA GLN A 97 17.76 -3.83 11.13
C GLN A 97 16.84 -3.88 9.91
N TYR A 98 17.27 -4.53 8.83
CA TYR A 98 16.49 -4.67 7.61
C TYR A 98 15.19 -5.45 7.86
N THR A 99 15.24 -6.55 8.60
CA THR A 99 14.03 -7.29 9.00
C THR A 99 13.05 -6.42 9.78
N LYS A 100 13.53 -5.63 10.76
CA LYS A 100 12.68 -4.68 11.50
C LYS A 100 12.08 -3.63 10.57
N TYR A 101 12.86 -3.12 9.63
CA TYR A 101 12.44 -2.11 8.66
C TYR A 101 11.34 -2.64 7.72
N THR A 102 11.49 -3.85 7.17
CA THR A 102 10.48 -4.41 6.27
C THR A 102 9.16 -4.67 6.98
N THR A 103 9.20 -5.09 8.25
CA THR A 103 7.99 -5.24 9.07
C THR A 103 7.22 -3.92 9.20
N ILE A 104 7.89 -2.84 9.58
CA ILE A 104 7.21 -1.54 9.75
C ILE A 104 6.77 -0.93 8.41
N LEU A 105 7.53 -1.13 7.33
CA LEU A 105 7.15 -0.66 6.01
C LEU A 105 5.88 -1.37 5.54
N ASN A 106 5.83 -2.70 5.67
CA ASN A 106 4.64 -3.48 5.31
C ASN A 106 3.41 -3.06 6.12
N MET A 107 3.55 -2.88 7.44
CA MET A 107 2.46 -2.36 8.28
C MET A 107 2.03 -0.97 7.85
N THR A 108 2.96 -0.08 7.52
CA THR A 108 2.67 1.30 7.07
C THR A 108 1.90 1.30 5.76
N LEU A 109 2.32 0.49 4.78
CA LEU A 109 1.66 0.37 3.49
C LEU A 109 0.25 -0.20 3.66
N LYS A 110 0.10 -1.29 4.43
CA LYS A 110 -1.21 -1.90 4.73
C LYS A 110 -2.15 -0.93 5.44
N ASN A 111 -1.66 -0.19 6.44
CA ASN A 111 -2.46 0.80 7.16
C ASN A 111 -2.91 1.97 6.28
N LYS A 112 -2.20 2.24 5.18
CA LYS A 112 -2.58 3.24 4.16
C LYS A 112 -3.39 2.63 3.01
N GLY A 113 -3.77 1.35 3.08
CA GLY A 113 -4.48 0.67 2.00
C GLY A 113 -3.66 0.52 0.71
N ILE A 114 -2.32 0.52 0.84
CA ILE A 114 -1.40 0.33 -0.28
C ILE A 114 -1.00 -1.13 -0.32
N GLU A 115 -1.50 -1.85 -1.32
CA GLU A 115 -1.06 -3.22 -1.61
C GLU A 115 0.05 -3.20 -2.66
N VAL A 116 1.17 -3.84 -2.36
CA VAL A 116 2.25 -4.07 -3.31
C VAL A 116 2.02 -5.44 -3.93
N LYS A 117 1.40 -5.46 -5.11
CA LYS A 117 1.11 -6.68 -5.88
C LYS A 117 2.28 -7.11 -6.74
#